data_AF-A0A656JNC1-F1
#
_entry.id   AF-A0A656JNC1-F1
#
_cell.length_a   1.000
_cell.length_b   1.000
_cell.length_c   1.000
_cell.angle_alpha   90.00
_cell.angle_beta   90.00
_cell.angle_gamma   90.00
#
_symmetry.space_group_name_H-M   'P 1'
#
loop_
_entity.id
_entity.type
_entity.pdbx_description
1 polymer ?
#
loop_
_entity_poly.entity_id
_entity_poly.type
_entity_poly.pdbx_seq_one_letter_code
_entity_poly.pdbx_strand_id
1 'polypeptide(L)'
;MILAIQPEETVRSFVARTLFIKGKHSSEEVFRKFPRNGLFGADILLIAGMHGWIGCYGFNKILHKHTEYPLREVFKNIQDISYSRDEYISSSSVYGSDSSAAGFCPVCVAEDIERLGFSFWRRAHCCELKVCAEHNVKLVKHCPYCDKPFRHGGHDLNVMWTTCEGQQLKDSSVMLNEDQFELKKAQFFAEILSATHHLSEEAVLAVLDEKVHQNENLKLRIWDSRYNQPLGYTIKRRLEIVQEARFMNRLPHGETTDFIIQAILGVYERFSDFFIDVKAYGDEVRPVEKLWSTYIAGHQESTHYVEEDYDQGVGVWCCPFPASVPSQN
;
A
#
# COMPACT_ATOMS: atom_id res chain seq x y z
N MET A 1 -19.88 16.60 -12.51
CA MET A 1 -18.98 16.95 -11.38
C MET A 1 -18.65 15.67 -10.66
N ILE A 2 -17.40 15.23 -10.79
CA ILE A 2 -16.86 14.02 -10.16
C ILE A 2 -16.73 14.28 -8.66
N LEU A 3 -17.04 13.27 -7.85
CA LEU A 3 -16.93 13.37 -6.40
C LEU A 3 -15.44 13.43 -5.99
N ALA A 4 -15.11 14.16 -4.92
CA ALA A 4 -13.78 14.07 -4.35
C ALA A 4 -13.56 12.71 -3.66
N ILE A 5 -12.40 12.10 -3.88
CA ILE A 5 -11.94 10.95 -3.09
C ILE A 5 -11.53 11.47 -1.71
N GLN A 6 -12.04 10.87 -0.63
CA GLN A 6 -11.66 11.30 0.72
C GLN A 6 -10.24 10.83 1.08
N PRO A 7 -9.51 11.55 1.95
CA PRO A 7 -8.28 11.04 2.54
C PRO A 7 -8.54 9.67 3.17
N GLU A 8 -7.61 8.72 2.98
CA GLU A 8 -7.74 7.31 3.42
C GLU A 8 -8.82 6.47 2.74
N GLU A 9 -9.70 7.05 1.91
CA GLU A 9 -10.72 6.29 1.19
C GLU A 9 -10.07 5.35 0.17
N THR A 10 -10.48 4.09 0.20
CA THR A 10 -10.08 3.13 -0.83
C THR A 10 -10.67 3.49 -2.19
N VAL A 11 -9.93 3.19 -3.26
CA VAL A 11 -10.44 3.39 -4.63
C VAL A 11 -11.79 2.68 -4.85
N ARG A 12 -11.98 1.49 -4.24
CA ARG A 12 -13.25 0.76 -4.32
C ARG A 12 -14.40 1.42 -3.56
N SER A 13 -14.13 1.95 -2.36
CA SER A 13 -15.13 2.77 -1.65
C SER A 13 -15.57 3.95 -2.49
N PHE A 14 -14.61 4.64 -3.10
CA PHE A 14 -14.91 5.79 -3.96
C PHE A 14 -15.80 5.42 -5.15
N VAL A 15 -15.49 4.32 -5.86
CA VAL A 15 -16.31 3.81 -6.97
C VAL A 15 -17.71 3.46 -6.47
N ALA A 16 -17.83 2.71 -5.37
CA ALA A 16 -19.11 2.31 -4.80
C ALA A 16 -19.96 3.52 -4.36
N ARG A 17 -19.33 4.53 -3.73
CA ARG A 17 -19.98 5.76 -3.29
C ARG A 17 -20.47 6.59 -4.46
N THR A 18 -19.65 6.68 -5.51
CA THR A 18 -20.00 7.40 -6.75
C THR A 18 -21.21 6.75 -7.42
N LEU A 19 -21.21 5.41 -7.53
CA LEU A 19 -22.35 4.66 -8.05
C LEU A 19 -23.61 4.83 -7.20
N PHE A 20 -23.47 4.82 -5.87
CA PHE A 20 -24.59 5.02 -4.95
C PHE A 20 -25.24 6.40 -5.12
N ILE A 21 -24.44 7.47 -5.18
CA ILE A 21 -24.93 8.85 -5.27
C ILE A 21 -25.46 9.19 -6.66
N LYS A 22 -24.81 8.71 -7.73
CA LYS A 22 -25.09 9.12 -9.12
C LYS A 22 -25.96 8.15 -9.90
N GLY A 23 -26.37 7.04 -9.29
CA GLY A 23 -26.79 5.77 -9.90
C GLY A 23 -27.89 5.72 -10.97
N LYS A 24 -28.43 6.84 -11.49
CA LYS A 24 -29.38 6.87 -12.62
C LYS A 24 -29.10 7.92 -13.70
N HIS A 25 -28.11 8.81 -13.54
CA HIS A 25 -27.80 9.82 -14.57
C HIS A 25 -26.68 9.33 -15.52
N SER A 26 -26.85 9.56 -16.82
CA SER A 26 -26.06 8.97 -17.92
C SER A 26 -24.58 9.38 -17.98
N SER A 27 -24.18 10.45 -17.29
CA SER A 27 -22.82 11.00 -17.43
C SER A 27 -21.71 10.14 -16.80
N GLU A 28 -22.06 9.09 -16.04
CA GLU A 28 -21.10 8.30 -15.25
C GLU A 28 -21.22 6.78 -15.52
N GLU A 29 -21.67 6.38 -16.71
CA GLU A 29 -21.75 4.95 -17.11
C GLU A 29 -20.41 4.21 -17.01
N VAL A 30 -19.30 4.94 -17.11
CA VAL A 30 -17.94 4.43 -16.92
C VAL A 30 -17.81 3.69 -15.59
N PHE A 31 -18.40 4.21 -14.51
CA PHE A 31 -18.28 3.58 -13.20
C PHE A 31 -18.99 2.22 -13.10
N ARG A 32 -19.98 1.96 -13.97
CA ARG A 32 -20.67 0.65 -14.00
C ARG A 32 -19.83 -0.43 -14.68
N LYS A 33 -18.78 -0.05 -15.40
CA LYS A 33 -17.87 -0.96 -16.09
C LYS A 33 -16.71 -1.43 -15.22
N PHE A 34 -16.49 -0.80 -14.05
CA PHE A 34 -15.44 -1.25 -13.14
C PHE A 34 -15.67 -2.70 -12.69
N PRO A 35 -14.64 -3.54 -12.68
CA PRO A 35 -14.78 -4.92 -12.25
C PRO A 35 -15.18 -4.98 -10.78
N ARG A 36 -16.08 -5.91 -10.45
CA ARG A 36 -16.58 -6.07 -9.08
C ARG A 36 -15.55 -6.69 -8.13
N ASN A 37 -14.57 -7.42 -8.66
CA ASN A 37 -13.69 -8.33 -7.90
C ASN A 37 -12.27 -7.77 -7.66
N GLY A 38 -12.00 -6.56 -8.18
CA GLY A 38 -10.70 -5.89 -8.13
C GLY A 38 -10.57 -4.88 -9.26
N LEU A 39 -9.64 -3.92 -9.13
CA LEU A 39 -9.39 -2.89 -10.14
C LEU A 39 -8.05 -3.17 -10.84
N PHE A 40 -7.98 -3.02 -12.15
CA PHE A 40 -6.74 -3.18 -12.92
C PHE A 40 -6.04 -1.83 -13.14
N GLY A 41 -4.83 -1.85 -13.69
CA GLY A 41 -4.07 -0.62 -13.93
C GLY A 41 -4.81 0.42 -14.79
N ALA A 42 -5.55 -0.04 -15.81
CA ALA A 42 -6.39 0.82 -16.64
C ALA A 42 -7.52 1.51 -15.85
N ASP A 43 -8.06 0.83 -14.83
CA ASP A 43 -9.10 1.39 -13.96
C ASP A 43 -8.54 2.51 -13.07
N ILE A 44 -7.33 2.30 -12.53
CA ILE A 44 -6.60 3.30 -11.75
C ILE A 44 -6.30 4.54 -12.59
N LEU A 45 -5.84 4.35 -13.83
CA LEU A 45 -5.58 5.43 -14.78
C LEU A 45 -6.83 6.25 -15.10
N LEU A 46 -7.95 5.57 -15.31
CA LEU A 46 -9.23 6.21 -15.58
C LEU A 46 -9.69 7.07 -14.39
N ILE A 47 -9.54 6.55 -13.17
CA ILE A 47 -9.85 7.28 -11.93
C ILE A 47 -8.92 8.48 -11.77
N ALA A 48 -7.62 8.32 -11.99
CA ALA A 48 -6.67 9.43 -11.95
C ALA A 48 -7.03 10.53 -12.96
N GLY A 49 -7.30 10.15 -14.21
CA GLY A 49 -7.66 11.10 -15.28
C GLY A 49 -8.96 11.85 -15.00
N MET A 50 -9.94 11.21 -14.38
CA MET A 50 -11.17 11.86 -13.88
C MET A 50 -10.90 12.97 -12.85
N HIS A 51 -9.81 12.85 -12.09
CA HIS A 51 -9.34 13.88 -11.15
C HIS A 51 -8.36 14.89 -11.77
N GLY A 52 -8.15 14.84 -13.09
CA GLY A 52 -7.18 15.67 -13.80
C GLY A 52 -5.73 15.28 -13.51
N TRP A 53 -5.49 14.09 -12.96
CA TRP A 53 -4.14 13.56 -12.77
C TRP A 53 -3.81 12.64 -13.94
N ILE A 54 -2.86 13.07 -14.77
CA ILE A 54 -2.57 12.43 -16.05
C ILE A 54 -1.42 11.42 -15.87
N GLY A 55 -1.44 10.37 -16.68
CA GLY A 55 -0.32 9.45 -16.88
C GLY A 55 0.20 8.74 -15.64
N CYS A 56 1.50 8.48 -15.64
CA CYS A 56 2.23 7.81 -14.58
C CYS A 56 2.08 8.53 -13.23
N TYR A 57 2.13 9.88 -13.25
CA TYR A 57 1.94 10.69 -12.06
C TYR A 57 0.59 10.41 -11.39
N GLY A 58 -0.49 10.46 -12.18
CA GLY A 58 -1.83 10.20 -11.66
C GLY A 58 -2.01 8.77 -11.16
N PHE A 59 -1.47 7.80 -11.89
CA PHE A 59 -1.48 6.39 -11.50
C PHE A 59 -0.81 6.18 -10.14
N ASN A 60 0.44 6.61 -10.01
CA ASN A 60 1.24 6.44 -8.79
C ASN A 60 0.64 7.17 -7.59
N LYS A 61 0.07 8.36 -7.82
CA LYS A 61 -0.65 9.11 -6.79
C LYS A 61 -1.86 8.35 -6.26
N ILE A 62 -2.67 7.74 -7.13
CA ILE A 62 -3.82 6.92 -6.69
C ILE A 62 -3.34 5.70 -5.91
N LEU A 63 -2.33 4.97 -6.41
CA LEU A 63 -1.77 3.82 -5.71
C LEU A 63 -1.31 4.21 -4.30
N HIS A 64 -0.51 5.27 -4.19
CA HIS A 64 0.03 5.70 -2.92
C HIS A 64 -1.05 6.17 -1.93
N LYS A 65 -2.04 6.95 -2.38
CA LYS A 65 -3.02 7.59 -1.49
C LYS A 65 -4.26 6.75 -1.19
N HIS A 66 -4.64 5.82 -2.07
CA HIS A 66 -5.95 5.17 -2.02
C HIS A 66 -5.92 3.64 -2.10
N THR A 67 -4.74 3.03 -1.99
CA THR A 67 -4.58 1.57 -1.91
C THR A 67 -3.60 1.18 -0.80
N GLU A 68 -3.41 -0.12 -0.56
CA GLU A 68 -2.37 -0.64 0.33
C GLU A 68 -0.94 -0.66 -0.28
N TYR A 69 -0.76 -0.16 -1.50
CA TYR A 69 0.52 -0.17 -2.22
C TYR A 69 1.71 0.43 -1.45
N PRO A 70 1.58 1.45 -0.59
CA PRO A 70 2.68 1.92 0.25
C PRO A 70 3.32 0.84 1.13
N LEU A 71 2.57 -0.20 1.55
CA LEU A 71 3.13 -1.32 2.30
C LEU A 71 4.22 -2.06 1.51
N ARG A 72 4.15 -2.06 0.17
CA ARG A 72 5.09 -2.72 -0.74
C ARG A 72 6.26 -1.83 -1.15
N GLU A 73 6.04 -0.52 -1.22
CA GLU A 73 7.01 0.41 -1.83
C GLU A 73 7.65 1.41 -0.85
N VAL A 74 7.28 1.43 0.43
CA VAL A 74 7.92 2.36 1.40
C VAL A 74 9.41 2.07 1.55
N PHE A 75 9.81 0.79 1.53
CA PHE A 75 11.20 0.34 1.55
C PHE A 75 11.67 0.21 0.11
N LYS A 76 12.50 1.15 -0.32
CA LYS A 76 12.83 1.32 -1.73
C LYS A 76 14.32 1.24 -1.97
N ASN A 77 14.71 0.48 -2.99
CA ASN A 77 16.07 0.50 -3.49
C ASN A 77 16.41 1.93 -4.00
N ILE A 78 17.58 2.44 -3.62
CA ILE A 78 17.99 3.81 -3.95
C ILE A 78 18.25 4.02 -5.45
N GLN A 79 18.57 2.95 -6.19
CA GLN A 79 18.76 3.00 -7.65
C GLN A 79 17.44 2.90 -8.43
N ASP A 80 16.34 2.53 -7.77
CA ASP A 80 15.02 2.53 -8.40
C ASP A 80 14.44 3.93 -8.35
N ILE A 81 14.39 4.61 -9.50
CA ILE A 81 13.85 5.96 -9.64
C ILE A 81 12.37 5.98 -10.05
N SER A 82 11.70 4.83 -10.09
CA SER A 82 10.25 4.74 -10.34
C SER A 82 9.47 4.63 -9.02
N TYR A 83 8.19 5.01 -8.98
CA TYR A 83 7.37 4.68 -7.80
C TYR A 83 6.86 3.25 -7.86
N SER A 84 6.26 2.86 -8.99
CA SER A 84 5.59 1.57 -9.15
C SER A 84 6.29 0.61 -10.11
N ARG A 85 7.58 0.79 -10.41
CA ARG A 85 8.31 -0.09 -11.34
C ARG A 85 7.63 -0.17 -12.71
N ASP A 86 7.41 -1.37 -13.22
CA ASP A 86 6.75 -1.67 -14.48
C ASP A 86 5.22 -1.76 -14.36
N GLU A 87 4.65 -1.57 -13.16
CA GLU A 87 3.21 -1.69 -12.90
C GLU A 87 2.35 -0.71 -13.72
N TYR A 88 2.90 0.45 -14.09
CA TYR A 88 2.19 1.43 -14.91
C TYR A 88 1.92 0.92 -16.33
N ILE A 89 2.84 0.13 -16.89
CA ILE A 89 2.71 -0.46 -18.23
C ILE A 89 2.24 -1.92 -18.19
N SER A 90 2.28 -2.55 -17.02
CA SER A 90 1.78 -3.90 -16.79
C SER A 90 0.25 -3.92 -16.72
N SER A 91 -0.36 -4.94 -17.33
CA SER A 91 -1.81 -5.14 -17.28
C SER A 91 -2.25 -6.22 -16.28
N SER A 92 -1.32 -6.85 -15.55
CA SER A 92 -1.60 -8.06 -14.77
C SER A 92 -2.00 -7.80 -13.32
N SER A 93 -1.65 -6.64 -12.78
CA SER A 93 -1.86 -6.34 -11.36
C SER A 93 -3.29 -5.93 -11.03
N VAL A 94 -3.73 -6.41 -9.87
CA VAL A 94 -5.05 -6.13 -9.31
C VAL A 94 -4.88 -5.30 -8.04
N TYR A 95 -5.57 -4.17 -7.99
CA TYR A 95 -5.59 -3.21 -6.90
C TYR A 95 -6.92 -3.25 -6.15
N GLY A 96 -6.85 -3.25 -4.82
CA GLY A 96 -8.04 -3.30 -3.96
C GLY A 96 -8.86 -4.58 -4.14
N SER A 97 -8.23 -5.75 -4.16
CA SER A 97 -8.91 -7.05 -4.35
C SER A 97 -10.02 -7.34 -3.32
N ASP A 98 -11.04 -8.11 -3.71
CA ASP A 98 -12.10 -8.66 -2.85
C ASP A 98 -11.70 -9.91 -2.06
N SER A 99 -10.46 -10.36 -2.20
CA SER A 99 -9.99 -11.59 -1.55
C SER A 99 -10.07 -11.51 -0.03
N SER A 100 -9.76 -10.35 0.56
CA SER A 100 -9.98 -10.03 1.97
C SER A 100 -11.29 -9.27 2.18
N ALA A 101 -11.97 -9.56 3.29
CA ALA A 101 -13.13 -8.78 3.69
C ALA A 101 -12.70 -7.36 4.09
N ALA A 102 -13.37 -6.36 3.53
CA ALA A 102 -13.25 -4.98 3.99
C ALA A 102 -13.69 -4.89 5.46
N GLY A 103 -13.11 -3.93 6.19
CA GLY A 103 -13.44 -3.70 7.59
C GLY A 103 -13.80 -2.26 7.85
N PHE A 104 -14.54 -2.03 8.93
CA PHE A 104 -14.76 -0.68 9.44
C PHE A 104 -14.61 -0.64 10.96
N CYS A 105 -14.29 0.55 11.45
CA CYS A 105 -14.32 0.92 12.85
C CYS A 105 -15.63 1.67 13.10
N PRO A 106 -16.53 1.20 14.00
CA PRO A 106 -17.78 1.91 14.25
C PRO A 106 -17.57 3.35 14.74
N VAL A 107 -16.47 3.60 15.48
CA VAL A 107 -16.12 4.94 15.97
C VAL A 107 -15.69 5.85 14.82
N CYS A 108 -14.79 5.41 13.93
CA CYS A 108 -14.45 6.17 12.71
C CYS A 108 -15.70 6.48 11.87
N VAL A 109 -16.63 5.52 11.75
CA VAL A 109 -17.87 5.72 10.98
C VAL A 109 -18.73 6.82 11.61
N ALA A 110 -18.90 6.81 12.93
CA ALA A 110 -19.64 7.84 13.65
C ALA A 110 -18.98 9.23 13.50
N GLU A 111 -17.67 9.32 13.69
CA GLU A 111 -16.89 10.57 13.56
C GLU A 111 -16.93 11.13 12.13
N ASP A 112 -16.80 10.27 11.11
CA ASP A 112 -16.89 10.69 9.71
C ASP A 112 -18.31 11.19 9.37
N ILE A 113 -19.36 10.55 9.88
CA ILE A 113 -20.73 11.03 9.71
C ILE A 113 -20.94 12.38 10.39
N GLU A 114 -20.45 12.55 11.61
CA GLU A 114 -20.57 13.82 12.34
C GLU A 114 -19.82 14.96 11.61
N ARG A 115 -18.63 14.68 11.09
CA ARG A 115 -17.75 15.68 10.47
C ARG A 115 -18.06 15.96 9.00
N LEU A 116 -18.37 14.93 8.22
CA LEU A 116 -18.49 15.00 6.75
C LEU A 116 -19.93 14.77 6.27
N GLY A 117 -20.83 14.28 7.13
CA GLY A 117 -22.19 13.86 6.77
C GLY A 117 -22.27 12.47 6.13
N PHE A 118 -21.14 11.78 5.93
CA PHE A 118 -21.07 10.42 5.41
C PHE A 118 -19.75 9.76 5.84
N SER A 119 -19.69 8.42 5.83
CA SER A 119 -18.45 7.66 6.02
C SER A 119 -18.04 6.90 4.76
N PHE A 120 -16.91 6.21 4.79
CA PHE A 120 -16.30 5.52 3.67
C PHE A 120 -15.40 4.38 4.16
N TRP A 121 -15.01 3.47 3.26
CA TRP A 121 -14.10 2.38 3.63
C TRP A 121 -12.65 2.86 3.58
N ARG A 122 -12.01 2.86 4.75
CA ARG A 122 -10.62 3.28 4.95
C ARG A 122 -9.64 2.20 4.52
N ARG A 123 -8.57 2.57 3.82
CA ARG A 123 -7.54 1.65 3.31
C ARG A 123 -6.89 0.79 4.39
N ALA A 124 -6.54 1.38 5.54
CA ALA A 124 -5.95 0.64 6.66
C ALA A 124 -6.89 -0.48 7.15
N HIS A 125 -8.20 -0.23 7.16
CA HIS A 125 -9.18 -1.22 7.63
C HIS A 125 -9.46 -2.33 6.61
N CYS A 126 -9.03 -2.18 5.36
CA CYS A 126 -9.16 -3.21 4.32
C CYS A 126 -7.94 -4.13 4.23
N CYS A 127 -6.86 -3.81 4.95
CA CYS A 127 -5.70 -4.68 5.12
C CYS A 127 -6.02 -5.85 6.07
N GLU A 128 -5.02 -6.71 6.31
CA GLU A 128 -5.03 -7.83 7.27
C GLU A 128 -5.07 -7.40 8.76
N LEU A 129 -5.47 -6.16 9.04
CA LEU A 129 -5.60 -5.64 10.39
C LEU A 129 -6.89 -6.12 11.04
N LYS A 130 -6.81 -6.38 12.35
CA LYS A 130 -7.96 -6.77 13.19
C LYS A 130 -8.53 -5.62 14.00
N VAL A 131 -7.77 -4.54 14.16
CA VAL A 131 -8.11 -3.43 15.06
C VAL A 131 -7.85 -2.08 14.40
N CYS A 132 -8.54 -1.05 14.87
CA CYS A 132 -8.33 0.32 14.45
C CYS A 132 -7.12 0.91 15.17
N ALA A 133 -6.18 1.50 14.42
CA ALA A 133 -5.00 2.16 14.97
C ALA A 133 -5.34 3.40 15.83
N GLU A 134 -6.40 4.11 15.46
CA GLU A 134 -6.82 5.37 16.10
C GLU A 134 -7.62 5.10 17.38
N HIS A 135 -8.62 4.20 17.32
CA HIS A 135 -9.57 4.01 18.42
C HIS A 135 -9.31 2.78 19.30
N ASN A 136 -8.35 1.91 18.94
CA ASN A 136 -8.09 0.64 19.63
C ASN A 136 -9.35 -0.23 19.84
N VAL A 137 -10.16 -0.34 18.79
CA VAL A 137 -11.36 -1.19 18.75
C VAL A 137 -11.21 -2.25 17.68
N LYS A 138 -11.88 -3.39 17.83
CA LYS A 138 -11.90 -4.43 16.80
C LYS A 138 -12.63 -3.96 15.55
N LEU A 139 -12.04 -4.22 14.39
CA LEU A 139 -12.64 -3.94 13.10
C LEU A 139 -13.77 -4.93 12.82
N VAL A 140 -14.90 -4.41 12.39
CA VAL A 140 -16.06 -5.20 12.01
C VAL A 140 -15.90 -5.60 10.53
N LYS A 141 -15.74 -6.91 10.28
CA LYS A 141 -15.49 -7.51 8.95
C LYS A 141 -16.72 -8.23 8.35
N HIS A 142 -17.73 -8.45 9.18
CA HIS A 142 -19.02 -9.04 8.80
C HIS A 142 -20.14 -8.08 9.22
N CYS A 143 -21.22 -8.06 8.45
CA CYS A 143 -22.38 -7.25 8.80
C CYS A 143 -22.97 -7.72 10.13
N PRO A 144 -23.12 -6.86 11.14
CA PRO A 144 -23.62 -7.28 12.46
C PRO A 144 -25.09 -7.71 12.46
N TYR A 145 -25.81 -7.49 11.36
CA TYR A 145 -27.24 -7.79 11.24
C TYR A 145 -27.50 -9.12 10.53
N CYS A 146 -26.84 -9.37 9.38
CA CYS A 146 -27.05 -10.61 8.62
C CYS A 146 -25.79 -11.49 8.45
N ASP A 147 -24.70 -11.14 9.13
CA ASP A 147 -23.42 -11.88 9.19
C ASP A 147 -22.70 -12.09 7.84
N LYS A 148 -23.15 -11.43 6.76
CA LYS A 148 -22.45 -11.49 5.47
C LYS A 148 -21.14 -10.69 5.52
N PRO A 149 -20.02 -11.20 4.95
CA PRO A 149 -18.76 -10.48 4.90
C PRO A 149 -18.81 -9.30 3.91
N PHE A 150 -18.02 -8.26 4.14
CA PHE A 150 -17.92 -7.10 3.24
C PHE A 150 -16.94 -7.37 2.08
N ARG A 151 -17.35 -8.22 1.14
CA ARG A 151 -16.60 -8.59 -0.07
C ARG A 151 -17.54 -9.12 -1.13
N HIS A 152 -17.04 -9.31 -2.35
CA HIS A 152 -17.76 -10.02 -3.41
C HIS A 152 -18.33 -11.37 -2.93
N GLY A 153 -19.60 -11.64 -3.26
CA GLY A 153 -20.34 -12.81 -2.76
C GLY A 153 -20.98 -12.63 -1.38
N GLY A 154 -20.72 -11.52 -0.69
CA GLY A 154 -21.36 -11.12 0.57
C GLY A 154 -22.12 -9.79 0.43
N HIS A 155 -21.78 -8.81 1.26
CA HIS A 155 -22.26 -7.44 1.14
C HIS A 155 -21.41 -6.61 0.17
N ASP A 156 -22.08 -5.93 -0.76
CA ASP A 156 -21.48 -4.83 -1.51
C ASP A 156 -21.08 -3.69 -0.57
N LEU A 157 -20.04 -2.95 -0.92
CA LEU A 157 -19.53 -1.83 -0.12
C LEU A 157 -20.53 -0.67 0.04
N ASN A 158 -21.60 -0.64 -0.76
CA ASN A 158 -22.66 0.35 -0.64
C ASN A 158 -23.47 0.25 0.66
N VAL A 159 -23.34 -0.85 1.41
CA VAL A 159 -23.93 -1.01 2.75
C VAL A 159 -23.44 0.05 3.75
N MET A 160 -22.31 0.72 3.47
CA MET A 160 -21.87 1.89 4.23
C MET A 160 -22.89 3.05 4.21
N TRP A 161 -23.65 3.18 3.12
CA TRP A 161 -24.61 4.28 2.91
C TRP A 161 -26.06 3.80 2.80
N THR A 162 -26.27 2.49 2.83
CA THR A 162 -27.61 1.88 2.85
C THR A 162 -27.87 1.22 4.20
N THR A 163 -29.04 0.62 4.34
CA THR A 163 -29.41 -0.14 5.54
C THR A 163 -29.35 -1.63 5.26
N CYS A 164 -28.92 -2.43 6.24
CA CYS A 164 -29.15 -3.87 6.26
C CYS A 164 -30.16 -4.16 7.36
N GLU A 165 -31.27 -4.86 7.03
CA GLU A 165 -32.35 -5.16 7.98
C GLU A 165 -32.93 -3.90 8.68
N GLY A 166 -32.94 -2.76 7.97
CA GLY A 166 -33.39 -1.48 8.50
C GLY A 166 -32.38 -0.73 9.38
N GLN A 167 -31.20 -1.31 9.61
CA GLN A 167 -30.15 -0.76 10.48
C GLN A 167 -28.96 -0.23 9.67
N GLN A 168 -28.29 0.82 10.17
CA GLN A 168 -27.09 1.40 9.54
C GLN A 168 -25.83 0.91 10.26
N LEU A 169 -24.72 0.75 9.51
CA LEU A 169 -23.45 0.29 10.11
C LEU A 169 -22.91 1.20 11.23
N LYS A 170 -23.28 2.49 11.24
CA LYS A 170 -22.88 3.43 12.30
C LYS A 170 -23.44 3.03 13.68
N ASP A 171 -24.55 2.31 13.69
CA ASP A 171 -25.26 1.89 14.91
C ASP A 171 -24.68 0.55 15.45
N SER A 172 -23.57 0.08 14.87
CA SER A 172 -22.89 -1.13 15.31
C SER A 172 -22.28 -0.96 16.70
N SER A 173 -22.32 -2.03 17.49
CA SER A 173 -21.67 -2.05 18.81
C SER A 173 -20.15 -1.92 18.68
N VAL A 174 -19.54 -1.25 19.65
CA VAL A 174 -18.10 -1.08 19.76
C VAL A 174 -17.53 -2.19 20.63
N MET A 175 -16.53 -2.92 20.12
CA MET A 175 -15.79 -3.91 20.89
C MET A 175 -14.34 -3.44 21.07
N LEU A 176 -13.96 -3.22 22.33
CA LEU A 176 -12.59 -2.84 22.67
C LEU A 176 -11.60 -3.96 22.31
N ASN A 177 -10.38 -3.56 21.98
CA ASN A 177 -9.27 -4.47 21.80
C ASN A 177 -8.37 -4.49 23.06
N GLU A 178 -7.99 -5.69 23.48
CA GLU A 178 -7.07 -5.93 24.60
C GLU A 178 -5.69 -6.39 24.10
N ASP A 179 -5.58 -6.81 22.84
CA ASP A 179 -4.34 -7.29 22.23
C ASP A 179 -3.44 -6.11 21.82
N GLN A 180 -2.44 -5.81 22.65
CA GLN A 180 -1.50 -4.72 22.40
C GLN A 180 -0.65 -4.95 21.15
N PHE A 181 -0.40 -6.20 20.76
CA PHE A 181 0.36 -6.51 19.56
C PHE A 181 -0.43 -6.17 18.29
N GLU A 182 -1.73 -6.47 18.25
CA GLU A 182 -2.59 -6.08 17.14
C GLU A 182 -2.74 -4.56 17.03
N LEU A 183 -2.81 -3.85 18.16
CA LEU A 183 -2.82 -2.37 18.15
C LEU A 183 -1.52 -1.81 17.58
N LYS A 184 -0.38 -2.30 18.07
CA LYS A 184 0.94 -1.93 17.56
C LYS A 184 1.02 -2.18 16.06
N LYS A 185 0.63 -3.37 15.59
CA LYS A 185 0.58 -3.70 14.16
C LYS A 185 -0.25 -2.68 13.37
N ALA A 186 -1.45 -2.33 13.85
CA ALA A 186 -2.31 -1.37 13.17
C ALA A 186 -1.69 0.02 13.10
N GLN A 187 -1.03 0.48 14.15
CA GLN A 187 -0.34 1.78 14.20
C GLN A 187 0.82 1.82 13.20
N PHE A 188 1.67 0.79 13.16
CA PHE A 188 2.76 0.69 12.17
C PHE A 188 2.23 0.73 10.73
N PHE A 189 1.14 0.00 10.44
CA PHE A 189 0.53 0.02 9.11
C PHE A 189 0.00 1.42 8.76
N ALA A 190 -0.66 2.10 9.70
CA ALA A 190 -1.15 3.47 9.48
C ALA A 190 0.00 4.46 9.18
N GLU A 191 1.12 4.35 9.91
CA GLU A 191 2.32 5.15 9.68
C GLU A 191 2.96 4.85 8.31
N ILE A 192 3.06 3.58 7.90
CA ILE A 192 3.57 3.22 6.57
C ILE A 192 2.65 3.73 5.45
N LEU A 193 1.34 3.55 5.59
CA LEU A 193 0.36 4.01 4.59
C LEU A 193 0.36 5.53 4.42
N SER A 194 0.71 6.27 5.49
CA SER A 194 0.82 7.73 5.49
C SER A 194 2.23 8.24 5.19
N ALA A 195 3.21 7.36 4.94
CA ALA A 195 4.60 7.74 4.72
C ALA A 195 4.76 8.71 3.55
N THR A 196 5.47 9.81 3.78
CA THR A 196 5.75 10.83 2.76
C THR A 196 7.12 10.67 2.11
N HIS A 197 7.95 9.78 2.67
CA HIS A 197 9.31 9.50 2.23
C HIS A 197 9.51 8.00 2.09
N HIS A 198 10.29 7.60 1.09
CA HIS A 198 10.86 6.27 1.01
C HIS A 198 12.02 6.13 2.00
N LEU A 199 12.13 4.94 2.53
CA LEU A 199 13.29 4.48 3.29
C LEU A 199 14.14 3.61 2.38
N SER A 200 15.45 3.82 2.40
CA SER A 200 16.37 2.96 1.66
C SER A 200 16.24 1.51 2.13
N GLU A 201 15.93 0.61 1.20
CA GLU A 201 15.83 -0.82 1.48
C GLU A 201 17.14 -1.35 2.11
N GLU A 202 18.29 -0.85 1.65
CA GLU A 202 19.60 -1.27 2.17
C GLU A 202 19.82 -0.86 3.63
N ALA A 203 19.59 0.41 4.00
CA ALA A 203 19.69 0.84 5.40
C ALA A 203 18.68 0.13 6.30
N VAL A 204 17.44 -0.04 5.83
CA VAL A 204 16.40 -0.75 6.58
C VAL A 204 16.87 -2.16 6.90
N LEU A 205 17.38 -2.88 5.90
CA LEU A 205 17.87 -4.23 6.09
C LEU A 205 19.12 -4.27 6.97
N ALA A 206 20.06 -3.34 6.83
CA ALA A 206 21.26 -3.28 7.66
C ALA A 206 20.94 -3.04 9.14
N VAL A 207 20.06 -2.08 9.43
CA VAL A 207 19.59 -1.79 10.79
C VAL A 207 18.85 -2.99 11.38
N LEU A 208 17.98 -3.63 10.60
CA LEU A 208 17.26 -4.81 11.07
C LEU A 208 18.17 -6.02 11.24
N ASP A 209 19.16 -6.21 10.37
CA ASP A 209 20.13 -7.29 10.49
C ASP A 209 20.87 -7.21 11.83
N GLU A 210 21.38 -6.02 12.18
CA GLU A 210 22.06 -5.79 13.45
C GLU A 210 21.15 -6.10 14.65
N LYS A 211 19.94 -5.53 14.67
CA LYS A 211 19.02 -5.65 15.81
C LYS A 211 18.44 -7.06 15.95
N VAL A 212 18.12 -7.72 14.84
CA VAL A 212 17.59 -9.09 14.85
C VAL A 212 18.68 -10.07 15.30
N HIS A 213 19.94 -9.87 14.89
CA HIS A 213 21.04 -10.72 15.35
C HIS A 213 21.32 -10.61 16.86
N GLN A 214 20.94 -9.50 17.50
CA GLN A 214 21.02 -9.33 18.95
C GLN A 214 19.90 -10.08 19.71
N ASN A 215 18.87 -10.58 19.02
CA ASN A 215 17.72 -11.27 19.63
C ASN A 215 17.54 -12.67 19.03
N GLU A 216 18.08 -13.69 19.71
CA GLU A 216 18.03 -15.09 19.23
C GLU A 216 16.60 -15.61 18.99
N ASN A 217 15.62 -15.21 19.80
CA ASN A 217 14.22 -15.60 19.59
C ASN A 217 13.67 -15.03 18.28
N LEU A 218 13.96 -13.76 17.98
CA LEU A 218 13.50 -13.12 16.77
C LEU A 218 14.26 -13.64 15.54
N LYS A 219 15.57 -13.83 15.67
CA LYS A 219 16.44 -14.38 14.64
C LYS A 219 16.00 -15.77 14.16
N LEU A 220 15.64 -16.64 15.10
CA LEU A 220 15.19 -18.02 14.84
C LEU A 220 13.70 -18.12 14.50
N ARG A 221 12.93 -17.04 14.64
CA ARG A 221 11.50 -17.02 14.31
C ARG A 221 11.30 -17.34 12.84
N ILE A 222 10.49 -18.35 12.56
CA ILE A 222 10.08 -18.68 11.18
C ILE A 222 9.06 -17.65 10.74
N TRP A 223 9.37 -16.89 9.69
CA TRP A 223 8.47 -15.88 9.16
C TRP A 223 7.58 -16.42 8.03
N ASP A 224 8.14 -17.27 7.15
CA ASP A 224 7.40 -17.97 6.11
C ASP A 224 7.50 -19.49 6.32
N SER A 225 6.40 -20.09 6.76
CA SER A 225 6.30 -21.52 7.00
C SER A 225 6.44 -22.35 5.72
N ARG A 226 6.24 -21.76 4.53
CA ARG A 226 6.38 -22.46 3.24
C ARG A 226 7.83 -22.80 2.93
N TYR A 227 8.76 -21.93 3.34
CA TYR A 227 10.19 -22.10 3.09
C TYR A 227 10.96 -22.54 4.34
N ASN A 228 10.32 -22.53 5.52
CA ASN A 228 10.92 -22.84 6.80
C ASN A 228 12.21 -22.03 7.08
N GLN A 229 12.22 -20.77 6.61
CA GLN A 229 13.38 -19.89 6.72
C GLN A 229 13.27 -19.01 7.97
N PRO A 230 14.32 -18.97 8.82
CA PRO A 230 14.40 -18.03 9.92
C PRO A 230 14.39 -16.57 9.42
N LEU A 231 13.79 -15.69 10.21
CA LEU A 231 13.69 -14.26 9.90
C LEU A 231 15.07 -13.62 9.76
N GLY A 232 16.00 -13.91 10.67
CA GLY A 232 17.36 -13.38 10.62
C GLY A 232 18.12 -13.80 9.35
N TYR A 233 17.96 -15.05 8.93
CA TYR A 233 18.54 -15.53 7.66
C TYR A 233 17.94 -14.80 6.45
N THR A 234 16.63 -14.56 6.46
CA THR A 234 15.94 -13.90 5.34
C THR A 234 16.40 -12.44 5.19
N ILE A 235 16.48 -11.70 6.30
CA ILE A 235 16.94 -10.31 6.31
C ILE A 235 18.38 -10.23 5.78
N LYS A 236 19.28 -11.06 6.33
CA LYS A 236 20.68 -11.08 5.91
C LYS A 236 20.84 -11.41 4.43
N ARG A 237 20.16 -12.46 3.96
CA ARG A 237 20.20 -12.86 2.55
C ARG A 237 19.69 -11.74 1.63
N ARG A 238 18.61 -11.06 2.02
CA ARG A 238 18.09 -9.93 1.23
C ARG A 238 19.09 -8.77 1.21
N LEU A 239 19.70 -8.44 2.35
CA LEU A 239 20.72 -7.39 2.43
C LEU A 239 21.87 -7.67 1.46
N GLU A 240 22.39 -8.90 1.46
CA GLU A 240 23.44 -9.35 0.54
C GLU A 240 23.01 -9.18 -0.94
N ILE A 241 21.78 -9.56 -1.29
CA ILE A 241 21.23 -9.39 -2.65
C ILE A 241 21.15 -7.91 -3.04
N VAL A 242 20.68 -7.04 -2.14
CA VAL A 242 20.55 -5.59 -2.40
C VAL A 242 21.92 -4.96 -2.58
N GLN A 243 22.90 -5.32 -1.74
CA GLN A 243 24.28 -4.83 -1.83
C GLN A 243 24.97 -5.30 -3.11
N GLU A 244 24.81 -6.57 -3.49
CA GLU A 244 25.35 -7.11 -4.74
C GLU A 244 24.71 -6.42 -5.95
N ALA A 245 23.38 -6.24 -5.93
CA ALA A 245 22.66 -5.55 -7.00
C ALA A 245 23.16 -4.11 -7.17
N ARG A 246 23.37 -3.40 -6.04
CA ARG A 246 23.96 -2.05 -6.03
C ARG A 246 25.34 -2.03 -6.66
N PHE A 247 26.21 -2.96 -6.26
CA PHE A 247 27.56 -3.09 -6.79
C PHE A 247 27.58 -3.34 -8.31
N MET A 248 26.64 -4.16 -8.79
CA MET A 248 26.51 -4.51 -10.22
C MET A 248 25.70 -3.48 -11.04
N ASN A 249 25.27 -2.36 -10.45
CA ASN A 249 24.37 -1.37 -11.08
C ASN A 249 23.11 -1.99 -11.68
N ARG A 250 22.46 -2.90 -10.95
CA ARG A 250 21.20 -3.54 -11.36
C ARG A 250 20.16 -3.40 -10.25
N LEU A 251 18.87 -3.42 -10.62
CA LEU A 251 17.82 -3.54 -9.62
C LEU A 251 17.77 -4.97 -9.07
N PRO A 252 17.63 -5.16 -7.75
CA PRO A 252 17.33 -6.45 -7.18
C PRO A 252 15.91 -6.89 -7.61
N HIS A 253 15.70 -8.21 -7.64
CA HIS A 253 14.37 -8.75 -7.89
C HIS A 253 13.38 -8.25 -6.83
N GLY A 254 12.12 -8.02 -7.21
CA GLY A 254 11.08 -7.67 -6.25
C GLY A 254 10.82 -8.81 -5.27
N GLU A 255 10.69 -8.46 -3.99
CA GLU A 255 10.29 -9.38 -2.92
C GLU A 255 9.19 -8.73 -2.08
N THR A 256 8.44 -9.54 -1.33
CA THR A 256 7.42 -9.01 -0.42
C THR A 256 8.09 -8.32 0.75
N THR A 257 7.50 -7.23 1.23
CA THR A 257 8.01 -6.47 2.38
C THR A 257 7.52 -7.03 3.72
N ASP A 258 6.71 -8.09 3.71
CA ASP A 258 6.09 -8.66 4.91
C ASP A 258 7.12 -9.05 5.97
N PHE A 259 8.25 -9.67 5.56
CA PHE A 259 9.30 -10.05 6.51
C PHE A 259 9.98 -8.83 7.14
N ILE A 260 10.14 -7.73 6.39
CA ILE A 260 10.67 -6.45 6.90
C ILE A 260 9.71 -5.91 7.95
N ILE A 261 8.41 -5.86 7.65
CA ILE A 261 7.38 -5.38 8.58
C ILE A 261 7.34 -6.25 9.85
N GLN A 262 7.42 -7.58 9.72
CA GLN A 262 7.47 -8.50 10.87
C GLN A 262 8.71 -8.28 11.74
N ALA A 263 9.87 -8.04 11.12
CA ALA A 263 11.10 -7.73 11.85
C ALA A 263 10.98 -6.41 12.61
N ILE A 264 10.46 -5.37 11.97
CA ILE A 264 10.23 -4.07 12.58
C ILE A 264 9.31 -4.22 13.81
N LEU A 265 8.19 -4.92 13.68
CA LEU A 265 7.24 -5.16 14.78
C LEU A 265 7.87 -5.94 15.94
N GLY A 266 8.85 -6.80 15.66
CA GLY A 266 9.57 -7.58 16.65
C GLY A 266 10.70 -6.82 17.37
N VAL A 267 11.29 -5.81 16.72
CA VAL A 267 12.41 -5.03 17.26
C VAL A 267 11.96 -3.73 17.94
N TYR A 268 11.01 -3.02 17.34
CA TYR A 268 10.69 -1.65 17.71
C TYR A 268 9.30 -1.55 18.33
N GLU A 269 9.16 -0.74 19.39
CA GLU A 269 7.84 -0.42 19.95
C GLU A 269 7.09 0.66 19.16
N ARG A 270 7.83 1.60 18.55
CA ARG A 270 7.26 2.70 17.76
C ARG A 270 7.95 2.80 16.41
N PHE A 271 7.19 3.11 15.37
CA PHE A 271 7.76 3.28 14.03
C PHE A 271 8.70 4.49 13.94
N SER A 272 8.46 5.52 14.75
CA SER A 272 9.37 6.67 14.88
C SER A 272 10.79 6.27 15.29
N ASP A 273 10.93 5.30 16.19
CA ASP A 273 12.24 4.87 16.70
C ASP A 273 13.00 4.10 15.63
N PHE A 274 12.29 3.24 14.89
CA PHE A 274 12.80 2.59 13.68
C PHE A 274 13.25 3.61 12.64
N PHE A 275 12.42 4.61 12.35
CA PHE A 275 12.74 5.65 11.37
C PHE A 275 14.02 6.43 11.75
N ILE A 276 14.22 6.72 13.04
CA ILE A 276 15.41 7.39 13.56
C ILE A 276 16.65 6.52 13.31
N ASP A 277 16.61 5.23 13.65
CA ASP A 277 17.74 4.32 13.47
C ASP A 277 18.12 4.17 11.99
N VAL A 278 17.12 4.04 11.10
CA VAL A 278 17.36 3.98 9.64
C VAL A 278 17.99 5.27 9.12
N LYS A 279 17.50 6.43 9.58
CA LYS A 279 18.06 7.73 9.17
C LYS A 279 19.49 7.93 9.68
N ALA A 280 19.80 7.43 10.89
CA ALA A 280 21.14 7.51 11.48
C ALA A 280 22.16 6.66 10.71
N TYR A 281 21.72 5.61 10.01
CA TYR A 281 22.58 4.78 9.15
C TYR A 281 23.12 5.53 7.91
N GLY A 282 22.62 6.73 7.62
CA GLY A 282 23.23 7.65 6.66
C GLY A 282 22.57 7.68 5.28
N ASP A 283 21.37 7.14 5.13
CA ASP A 283 20.68 7.12 3.84
C ASP A 283 19.79 8.35 3.59
N GLU A 284 19.80 8.80 2.33
CA GLU A 284 18.93 9.86 1.84
C GLU A 284 17.46 9.42 1.90
N VAL A 285 16.68 10.09 2.76
CA VAL A 285 15.22 9.98 2.72
C VAL A 285 14.71 10.69 1.47
N ARG A 286 14.07 9.93 0.57
CA ARG A 286 13.59 10.45 -0.71
C ARG A 286 12.07 10.68 -0.65
N PRO A 287 11.57 11.91 -0.89
CA PRO A 287 10.14 12.15 -0.95
C PRO A 287 9.44 11.23 -1.97
N VAL A 288 8.32 10.64 -1.58
CA VAL A 288 7.59 9.66 -2.40
C VAL A 288 7.12 10.27 -3.72
N GLU A 289 6.65 11.51 -3.68
CA GLU A 289 6.10 12.22 -4.83
C GLU A 289 7.13 12.50 -5.94
N LYS A 290 8.43 12.49 -5.63
CA LYS A 290 9.48 12.67 -6.64
C LYS A 290 9.57 11.52 -7.65
N LEU A 291 8.96 10.38 -7.35
CA LEU A 291 8.99 9.19 -8.21
C LEU A 291 7.69 8.96 -8.97
N TRP A 292 6.68 9.81 -8.76
CA TRP A 292 5.37 9.58 -9.34
C TRP A 292 5.36 9.71 -10.86
N SER A 293 6.26 10.48 -11.46
CA SER A 293 6.31 10.66 -12.91
C SER A 293 7.15 9.61 -13.64
N THR A 294 7.77 8.66 -12.95
CA THR A 294 8.74 7.74 -13.54
C THR A 294 8.29 6.28 -13.42
N TYR A 295 8.42 5.53 -14.51
CA TYR A 295 8.16 4.09 -14.57
C TYR A 295 9.29 3.34 -15.26
N ILE A 296 9.35 2.03 -15.04
CA ILE A 296 10.29 1.14 -15.73
C ILE A 296 9.69 0.73 -17.08
N ALA A 297 10.42 1.01 -18.16
CA ALA A 297 10.01 0.68 -19.53
C ALA A 297 10.62 -0.63 -20.05
N GLY A 298 11.62 -1.19 -19.37
CA GLY A 298 12.22 -2.47 -19.75
C GLY A 298 13.43 -2.87 -18.92
N HIS A 299 13.79 -4.16 -19.03
CA HIS A 299 14.83 -4.82 -18.23
C HIS A 299 15.80 -5.65 -19.11
N GLN A 300 16.28 -5.12 -20.24
CA GLN A 300 17.12 -5.91 -21.15
C GLN A 300 18.49 -6.25 -20.54
N GLU A 301 19.43 -5.30 -20.56
CA GLU A 301 20.76 -5.44 -19.96
C GLU A 301 20.90 -4.54 -18.71
N SER A 302 20.08 -3.50 -18.64
CA SER A 302 19.99 -2.56 -17.54
C SER A 302 18.54 -2.15 -17.37
N THR A 303 18.21 -1.53 -16.24
CA THR A 303 16.84 -1.03 -16.04
C THR A 303 16.67 0.29 -16.77
N HIS A 304 15.68 0.34 -17.66
CA HIS A 304 15.34 1.52 -18.43
C HIS A 304 14.12 2.20 -17.83
N TYR A 305 14.19 3.52 -17.71
CA TYR A 305 13.12 4.32 -17.15
C TYR A 305 12.59 5.31 -18.19
N VAL A 306 11.34 5.69 -18.01
CA VAL A 306 10.74 6.85 -18.68
C VAL A 306 10.18 7.76 -17.60
N GLU A 307 10.62 9.01 -17.61
CA GLU A 307 10.04 10.10 -16.81
C GLU A 307 9.08 10.91 -17.69
N GLU A 308 7.81 10.99 -17.30
CA GLU A 308 6.82 11.80 -18.01
C GLU A 308 6.92 13.27 -17.61
N ASP A 309 7.26 14.13 -18.57
CA ASP A 309 7.22 15.58 -18.44
C ASP A 309 5.96 16.12 -19.14
N TYR A 310 4.96 16.49 -18.33
CA TYR A 310 3.67 16.98 -18.83
C TYR A 310 3.72 18.42 -19.34
N ASP A 311 4.74 19.21 -18.99
CA ASP A 311 4.92 20.56 -19.52
C ASP A 311 5.49 20.52 -20.95
N GLN A 312 6.31 19.49 -21.24
CA GLN A 312 6.93 19.29 -22.55
C GLN A 312 6.14 18.32 -23.45
N GLY A 313 5.20 17.56 -22.89
CA GLY A 313 4.40 16.57 -23.64
C GLY A 313 5.22 15.38 -24.15
N VAL A 314 6.38 15.11 -23.54
CA VAL A 314 7.33 14.07 -23.94
C VAL A 314 7.67 13.20 -22.72
N GLY A 315 7.86 11.89 -22.95
CA GLY A 315 8.51 11.01 -21.98
C GLY A 315 10.02 10.99 -22.20
N VAL A 316 10.81 11.32 -21.18
CA VAL A 316 12.27 11.30 -21.22
C VAL A 316 12.75 9.91 -20.83
N TRP A 317 13.33 9.20 -21.79
CA TRP A 317 13.95 7.90 -21.54
C TRP A 317 15.32 8.07 -20.88
N CYS A 318 15.62 7.25 -19.88
CA CYS A 318 16.96 7.21 -19.27
C CYS A 318 17.36 5.82 -18.77
N CYS A 319 18.66 5.64 -18.59
CA CYS A 319 19.29 4.47 -17.97
C CYS A 319 20.40 4.97 -17.02
N PRO A 320 20.05 5.44 -15.81
CA PRO A 320 21.00 6.12 -14.91
C PRO A 320 22.04 5.18 -14.30
N PHE A 321 21.75 3.88 -14.27
CA PHE A 321 22.62 2.84 -13.72
C PHE A 321 22.87 1.76 -14.78
N PRO A 322 23.75 2.01 -15.76
CA PRO A 322 24.10 1.00 -16.75
C PRO A 322 24.90 -0.13 -16.08
N ALA A 323 24.56 -1.36 -16.41
CA ALA A 323 25.27 -2.55 -15.93
C ALA A 323 26.73 -2.50 -16.39
N SER A 324 27.64 -2.89 -15.51
CA SER A 324 29.05 -3.04 -15.86
C SER A 324 29.21 -4.21 -16.84
N VAL A 325 29.69 -3.92 -18.06
CA VAL A 325 30.06 -4.97 -19.03
C VAL A 325 31.13 -5.86 -18.36
N PRO A 326 30.99 -7.20 -18.36
CA PRO A 326 32.07 -8.05 -17.89
C PRO A 326 33.29 -7.79 -18.78
N SER A 327 34.39 -7.32 -18.20
CA SER A 327 35.68 -7.31 -18.89
C SER A 327 35.98 -8.73 -19.33
N GLN A 328 35.94 -8.98 -20.63
CA GLN A 328 36.47 -10.23 -21.20
C GLN A 328 37.97 -10.25 -20.90
N ASN A 329 38.37 -11.06 -19.92
CA ASN A 329 39.77 -11.44 -19.68
C ASN A 329 39.98 -12.88 -20.10
#